data_AF-A0A9C9G2W2-F1
#
_entry.id   AF-A0A9C9G2W2-F1
#
_cell.length_a   1.000
_cell.length_b   1.000
_cell.length_c   1.000
_cell.angle_alpha   90.00
_cell.angle_beta   90.00
_cell.angle_gamma   90.00
#
_symmetry.space_group_name_H-M   'P 1'
#
loop_
_entity.id
_entity.type
_entity.pdbx_description
1 polymer ?
#
loop_
_entity_poly.entity_id
_entity_poly.type
_entity_poly.pdbx_seq_one_letter_code
_entity_poly.pdbx_strand_id
1 'polypeptide(L)'
;GERAQRLSRTLHEHTEWGVHIVGYLDPDKSKVGTDLCDSKVIGVIDDIDQVLSNKVIDEVIFAVTRNMFSDVSYIVEACEEQGVKFRLMADIFDLKVMRTRLVDLAGIPLLTFEPVAQNELQLLVKRMFDLVVTLASMPVVLPIMILVGLAVKLDSPGPVFFTQERVGKNKRLFNMIKFRSMGLGSEEKIREMEDLNEADGPNFKITNDPRITRVGHFLRKLSLDELPQLFNVIRGHMSLVGPRPMSLRDVALFDKGIQRKRFSVKPGLTCIWQISGRSNLSFEKWLELDLEYIENWSLGLDMKILVKTIPVVLLSKGAV
;
A
#
# COMPACT_ATOMS: atom_id res chain seq x y z
N GLY A 1 -32.57 8.35 2.47
CA GLY A 1 -31.49 8.28 3.48
C GLY A 1 -30.32 9.22 3.15
N GLU A 2 -29.29 9.32 4.00
CA GLU A 2 -28.17 10.28 3.83
C GLU A 2 -27.41 10.13 2.50
N ARG A 3 -27.19 8.90 2.03
CA ARG A 3 -26.52 8.62 0.74
C ARG A 3 -27.30 9.19 -0.45
N ALA A 4 -28.61 8.97 -0.49
CA ALA A 4 -29.49 9.53 -1.51
C ALA A 4 -29.52 11.06 -1.46
N GLN A 5 -29.52 11.65 -0.26
CA GLN A 5 -29.43 13.11 -0.09
C GLN A 5 -28.10 13.67 -0.61
N ARG A 6 -26.98 13.00 -0.31
CA ARG A 6 -25.65 13.39 -0.79
C ARG A 6 -25.60 13.34 -2.32
N LEU A 7 -26.07 12.25 -2.92
CA LEU A 7 -26.15 12.11 -4.38
C LEU A 7 -27.03 13.19 -5.00
N SER A 8 -28.21 13.42 -4.43
CA SER A 8 -29.15 14.44 -4.92
C SER A 8 -28.55 15.84 -4.91
N ARG A 9 -27.88 16.24 -3.82
CA ARG A 9 -27.17 17.54 -3.76
C ARG A 9 -26.12 17.66 -4.86
N THR A 10 -25.30 16.61 -5.07
CA THR A 10 -24.29 16.62 -6.13
C THR A 10 -24.91 16.71 -7.53
N LEU A 11 -26.02 16.02 -7.80
CA LEU A 11 -26.71 16.13 -9.10
C LEU A 11 -27.31 17.53 -9.30
N HIS A 12 -27.84 18.13 -8.25
CA HIS A 12 -28.39 19.48 -8.30
C HIS A 12 -27.31 20.55 -8.51
N GLU A 13 -26.14 20.40 -7.88
CA GLU A 13 -25.00 21.31 -8.06
C GLU A 13 -24.41 21.23 -9.48
N HIS A 14 -24.61 20.11 -10.19
CA HIS A 14 -24.05 19.85 -11.51
C HIS A 14 -25.13 19.71 -12.61
N THR A 15 -25.92 20.77 -12.80
CA THR A 15 -26.99 20.81 -13.82
C THR A 15 -26.50 20.54 -15.25
N GLU A 16 -25.22 20.77 -15.55
CA GLU A 16 -24.58 20.49 -16.83
C GLU A 16 -24.58 19.01 -17.23
N TRP A 17 -24.84 18.10 -16.29
CA TRP A 17 -24.98 16.67 -16.58
C TRP A 17 -26.33 16.29 -17.21
N GLY A 18 -27.29 17.23 -17.23
CA GLY A 18 -28.60 17.02 -17.85
C GLY A 18 -29.47 15.99 -17.11
N VAL A 19 -29.19 15.74 -15.83
CA VAL A 19 -29.94 14.78 -15.00
C VAL A 19 -31.04 15.52 -14.26
N HIS A 20 -32.29 15.10 -14.46
CA HIS A 20 -33.46 15.62 -13.77
C HIS A 20 -34.05 14.56 -12.82
N ILE A 21 -34.15 14.87 -11.54
CA ILE A 21 -34.72 13.94 -10.54
C ILE A 21 -36.25 13.98 -10.65
N VAL A 22 -36.87 12.88 -11.04
CA VAL A 22 -38.34 12.76 -11.16
C VAL A 22 -39.03 12.51 -9.81
N GLY A 23 -38.33 11.86 -8.88
CA GLY A 23 -38.81 11.59 -7.53
C GLY A 23 -37.97 10.51 -6.84
N TYR A 24 -38.21 10.31 -5.55
CA TYR A 24 -37.52 9.29 -4.74
C TYR A 24 -38.49 8.19 -4.31
N LEU A 25 -37.96 6.97 -4.17
CA LEU A 25 -38.61 5.88 -3.46
C LEU A 25 -37.85 5.65 -2.15
N ASP A 26 -38.56 5.64 -1.02
CA ASP A 26 -37.96 5.36 0.30
C ASP A 26 -38.63 4.11 0.90
N PRO A 27 -37.89 3.19 1.54
CA PRO A 27 -38.50 2.03 2.18
C PRO A 27 -39.45 2.42 3.32
N ASP A 28 -39.26 3.60 3.90
CA ASP A 28 -40.12 4.11 4.97
C ASP A 28 -41.35 4.83 4.39
N LYS A 29 -42.50 4.17 4.48
CA LYS A 29 -43.80 4.71 4.03
C LYS A 29 -44.15 6.05 4.66
N SER A 30 -43.65 6.36 5.86
CA SER A 30 -43.93 7.65 6.53
C SER A 30 -43.30 8.85 5.80
N LYS A 31 -42.34 8.62 4.92
CA LYS A 31 -41.66 9.68 4.16
C LYS A 31 -42.33 9.99 2.82
N VAL A 32 -43.30 9.21 2.39
CA VAL A 32 -44.03 9.47 1.15
C VAL A 32 -44.67 10.87 1.22
N GLY A 33 -44.45 11.67 0.18
CA GLY A 33 -44.93 13.06 0.11
C GLY A 33 -43.99 14.10 0.74
N THR A 34 -42.91 13.69 1.41
CA THR A 34 -41.90 14.63 1.93
C THR A 34 -41.01 15.17 0.81
N ASP A 35 -40.56 16.42 0.96
CA ASP A 35 -39.63 17.05 0.03
C ASP A 35 -38.18 16.68 0.38
N LEU A 36 -37.40 16.34 -0.64
CA LEU A 36 -36.00 15.95 -0.54
C LEU A 36 -35.21 16.61 -1.67
N CYS A 37 -34.50 17.71 -1.40
CA CYS A 37 -33.68 18.43 -2.41
C CYS A 37 -34.45 18.65 -3.74
N ASP A 38 -35.48 19.50 -3.69
CA ASP A 38 -36.32 19.94 -4.82
C ASP A 38 -37.14 18.86 -5.54
N SER A 39 -37.26 17.66 -4.97
CA SER A 39 -38.12 16.59 -5.49
C SER A 39 -38.79 15.82 -4.36
N LYS A 40 -39.94 15.20 -4.63
CA LYS A 40 -40.74 14.50 -3.63
C LYS A 40 -40.40 13.03 -3.54
N VAL A 41 -40.59 12.45 -2.36
CA VAL A 41 -40.72 11.00 -2.21
C VAL A 41 -42.08 10.60 -2.80
N ILE A 42 -42.06 9.94 -3.95
CA ILE A 42 -43.25 9.65 -4.77
C ILE A 42 -43.91 8.30 -4.44
N GLY A 43 -43.24 7.45 -3.67
CA GLY A 43 -43.72 6.13 -3.29
C GLY A 43 -42.73 5.37 -2.41
N VAL A 44 -43.06 4.13 -2.10
CA VAL A 44 -42.14 3.17 -1.48
C VAL A 44 -41.38 2.36 -2.52
N ILE A 45 -40.35 1.62 -2.11
CA ILE A 45 -39.56 0.77 -3.02
C ILE A 45 -40.46 -0.22 -3.77
N ASP A 46 -41.46 -0.78 -3.10
CA ASP A 46 -42.41 -1.74 -3.69
C ASP A 46 -43.25 -1.14 -4.83
N ASP A 47 -43.37 0.20 -4.90
CA ASP A 47 -44.12 0.90 -5.94
C ASP A 47 -43.33 1.06 -7.25
N ILE A 48 -42.10 0.51 -7.35
CA ILE A 48 -41.21 0.70 -8.51
C ILE A 48 -41.87 0.34 -9.83
N ASP A 49 -42.58 -0.79 -9.93
CA ASP A 49 -43.23 -1.22 -11.18
C ASP A 49 -44.28 -0.21 -11.65
N GLN A 50 -45.07 0.32 -10.70
CA GLN A 50 -46.09 1.32 -11.00
C GLN A 50 -45.46 2.64 -11.43
N VAL A 51 -44.34 3.02 -10.82
CA VAL A 51 -43.61 4.24 -11.14
C VAL A 51 -43.00 4.16 -12.53
N LEU A 52 -42.34 3.04 -12.85
CA LEU A 52 -41.73 2.82 -14.16
C LEU A 52 -42.78 2.70 -15.28
N SER A 53 -43.96 2.13 -14.99
CA SER A 53 -45.05 2.00 -15.97
C SER A 53 -45.77 3.32 -16.27
N ASN A 54 -45.89 4.20 -15.27
CA ASN A 54 -46.71 5.42 -15.37
C ASN A 54 -45.91 6.70 -15.65
N LYS A 55 -44.59 6.64 -15.54
CA LYS A 55 -43.72 7.81 -15.72
C LYS A 55 -42.61 7.51 -16.72
N VAL A 56 -42.18 8.53 -17.45
CA VAL A 56 -41.01 8.45 -18.32
C VAL A 56 -39.77 8.55 -17.44
N ILE A 57 -39.08 7.42 -17.24
CA ILE A 57 -37.87 7.30 -16.42
C ILE A 57 -36.76 6.69 -17.29
N ASP A 58 -35.69 7.43 -17.50
CA ASP A 58 -34.53 6.94 -18.28
C ASP A 58 -33.60 6.06 -17.43
N GLU A 59 -33.49 6.36 -16.14
CA GLU A 59 -32.52 5.74 -15.24
C GLU A 59 -33.02 5.70 -13.78
N VAL A 60 -32.73 4.59 -13.10
CA VAL A 60 -32.94 4.41 -11.65
C VAL A 60 -31.58 4.25 -10.96
N ILE A 61 -31.33 5.06 -9.91
CA ILE A 61 -30.12 4.97 -9.09
C ILE A 61 -30.46 4.44 -7.69
N PHE A 62 -29.92 3.29 -7.33
CA PHE A 62 -30.06 2.71 -5.99
C PHE A 62 -28.94 3.20 -5.06
N ALA A 63 -29.32 4.02 -4.08
CA ALA A 63 -28.40 4.70 -3.15
C ALA A 63 -28.57 4.25 -1.69
N VAL A 64 -29.09 3.02 -1.43
CA VAL A 64 -29.45 2.57 -0.07
C VAL A 64 -28.35 1.71 0.58
N THR A 65 -28.47 1.45 1.88
CA THR A 65 -27.46 0.79 2.74
C THR A 65 -27.41 -0.73 2.55
N ARG A 66 -26.37 -1.37 3.12
CA ARG A 66 -26.10 -2.81 3.02
C ARG A 66 -27.28 -3.71 3.42
N ASN A 67 -28.15 -3.23 4.31
CA ASN A 67 -29.28 -3.99 4.84
C ASN A 67 -30.46 -4.10 3.84
N MET A 68 -30.40 -3.35 2.73
CA MET A 68 -31.45 -3.29 1.71
C MET A 68 -31.06 -4.06 0.44
N PHE A 69 -30.02 -4.90 0.50
CA PHE A 69 -29.57 -5.70 -0.65
C PHE A 69 -30.56 -6.79 -1.07
N SER A 70 -31.44 -7.23 -0.16
CA SER A 70 -32.54 -8.15 -0.51
C SER A 70 -33.42 -7.57 -1.62
N ASP A 71 -33.63 -6.26 -1.60
CA ASP A 71 -34.60 -5.58 -2.45
C ASP A 71 -33.96 -5.13 -3.77
N VAL A 72 -32.63 -5.15 -3.87
CA VAL A 72 -31.90 -4.79 -5.10
C VAL A 72 -32.28 -5.70 -6.24
N SER A 73 -32.42 -7.01 -6.01
CA SER A 73 -32.74 -7.97 -7.08
C SER A 73 -34.10 -7.65 -7.72
N TYR A 74 -35.11 -7.37 -6.89
CA TYR A 74 -36.45 -6.99 -7.34
C TYR A 74 -36.44 -5.69 -8.14
N ILE A 75 -35.73 -4.66 -7.68
CA ILE A 75 -35.63 -3.39 -8.41
C ILE A 75 -34.89 -3.56 -9.73
N VAL A 76 -33.83 -4.39 -9.77
CA VAL A 76 -33.08 -4.69 -11.00
C VAL A 76 -33.98 -5.39 -12.01
N GLU A 77 -34.74 -6.39 -11.57
CA GLU A 77 -35.70 -7.13 -12.41
C GLU A 77 -36.77 -6.19 -12.97
N ALA A 78 -37.40 -5.36 -12.13
CA ALA A 78 -38.36 -4.34 -12.56
C ALA A 78 -37.79 -3.36 -13.60
N CYS A 79 -36.55 -2.92 -13.41
CA CYS A 79 -35.86 -2.06 -14.38
C CYS A 79 -35.55 -2.81 -15.69
N GLU A 80 -35.12 -4.07 -15.61
CA GLU A 80 -34.82 -4.92 -16.77
C GLU A 80 -36.07 -5.17 -17.62
N GLU A 81 -37.20 -5.52 -17.00
CA GLU A 81 -38.48 -5.74 -17.68
C GLU A 81 -38.99 -4.50 -18.43
N GLN A 82 -38.74 -3.31 -17.88
CA GLN A 82 -39.14 -2.03 -18.49
C GLN A 82 -38.07 -1.41 -19.41
N GLY A 83 -36.90 -2.07 -19.55
CA GLY A 83 -35.78 -1.54 -20.35
C GLY A 83 -35.16 -0.26 -19.79
N VAL A 84 -35.31 0.00 -18.49
CA VAL A 84 -34.81 1.19 -17.79
C VAL A 84 -33.42 0.94 -17.24
N LYS A 85 -32.52 1.91 -17.40
CA LYS A 85 -31.13 1.76 -16.94
C LYS A 85 -31.06 1.75 -15.42
N PHE A 86 -30.47 0.71 -14.83
CA PHE A 86 -30.22 0.63 -13.40
C PHE A 86 -28.77 0.98 -13.05
N ARG A 87 -28.56 1.78 -12.00
CA ARG A 87 -27.23 2.04 -11.40
C ARG A 87 -27.23 1.78 -9.90
N LEU A 88 -26.23 1.03 -9.45
CA LEU A 88 -25.97 0.80 -8.02
C LEU A 88 -24.86 1.72 -7.52
N MET A 89 -25.12 2.48 -6.45
CA MET A 89 -24.09 3.26 -5.78
C MET A 89 -23.07 2.32 -5.10
N ALA A 90 -21.82 2.32 -5.58
CA ALA A 90 -20.76 1.41 -5.12
C ALA A 90 -20.13 1.81 -3.77
N ASP A 91 -20.58 2.88 -3.14
CA ASP A 91 -20.15 3.35 -1.81
C ASP A 91 -20.84 2.56 -0.68
N ILE A 92 -20.84 1.22 -0.79
CA ILE A 92 -21.61 0.31 0.08
C ILE A 92 -21.00 0.28 1.48
N PHE A 93 -19.68 0.34 1.54
CA PHE A 93 -18.88 0.34 2.75
C PHE A 93 -18.31 1.76 2.88
N ASP A 94 -18.54 2.47 3.99
CA ASP A 94 -17.96 3.80 4.29
C ASP A 94 -16.41 3.74 4.44
N LEU A 95 -15.74 3.23 3.42
CA LEU A 95 -14.32 2.96 3.39
C LEU A 95 -13.66 4.17 2.76
N LYS A 96 -13.26 5.12 3.62
CA LYS A 96 -12.52 6.34 3.26
C LYS A 96 -11.24 6.12 2.42
N VAL A 97 -10.80 4.88 2.17
CA VAL A 97 -9.42 4.58 1.72
C VAL A 97 -9.34 3.50 0.62
N MET A 98 -10.43 3.18 -0.09
CA MET A 98 -10.40 2.16 -1.14
C MET A 98 -10.82 2.78 -2.48
N ARG A 99 -10.08 2.54 -3.57
CA ARG A 99 -10.62 2.78 -4.92
C ARG A 99 -11.41 1.56 -5.37
N THR A 100 -12.61 1.80 -5.88
CA THR A 100 -13.50 0.80 -6.45
C THR A 100 -13.35 0.72 -7.97
N ARG A 101 -13.25 -0.49 -8.52
CA ARG A 101 -13.33 -0.74 -9.97
C ARG A 101 -14.20 -1.95 -10.24
N LEU A 102 -14.89 -1.93 -11.37
CA LEU A 102 -15.57 -3.10 -11.91
C LEU A 102 -14.60 -3.81 -12.86
N VAL A 103 -14.31 -5.08 -12.59
CA VAL A 103 -13.41 -5.91 -13.40
C VAL A 103 -14.18 -7.16 -13.83
N ASP A 104 -14.15 -7.49 -15.12
CA ASP A 104 -14.69 -8.76 -15.62
C ASP A 104 -13.64 -9.86 -15.48
N LEU A 105 -14.00 -10.96 -14.81
CA LEU A 105 -13.19 -12.17 -14.74
C LEU A 105 -13.94 -13.33 -15.38
N ALA A 106 -13.67 -13.57 -16.67
CA ALA A 106 -14.30 -14.64 -17.46
C ALA A 106 -15.85 -14.57 -17.44
N GLY A 107 -16.41 -13.37 -17.61
CA GLY A 107 -17.85 -13.12 -17.60
C GLY A 107 -18.44 -12.92 -16.21
N ILE A 108 -17.64 -12.97 -15.15
CA ILE A 108 -18.06 -12.70 -13.77
C ILE A 108 -17.68 -11.26 -13.43
N PRO A 109 -18.65 -10.33 -13.29
CA PRO A 109 -18.36 -8.96 -12.89
C PRO A 109 -17.96 -8.92 -11.41
N LEU A 110 -16.72 -8.50 -11.13
CA LEU A 110 -16.17 -8.34 -9.79
C LEU A 110 -16.06 -6.86 -9.43
N LEU A 111 -16.76 -6.46 -8.37
CA LEU A 111 -16.54 -5.17 -7.72
C LEU A 111 -15.28 -5.25 -6.84
N THR A 112 -14.17 -4.73 -7.34
CA THR A 112 -12.85 -4.79 -6.70
C THR A 112 -12.60 -3.54 -5.86
N PHE A 113 -12.19 -3.75 -4.61
CA PHE A 113 -11.79 -2.69 -3.67
C PHE A 113 -10.26 -2.75 -3.47
N GLU A 114 -9.53 -1.76 -3.98
CA GLU A 114 -8.08 -1.70 -3.87
C GLU A 114 -7.67 -0.86 -2.64
N PRO A 115 -6.95 -1.45 -1.65
CA PRO A 115 -6.49 -0.74 -0.44
C PRO A 115 -5.44 0.35 -0.69
N VAL A 116 -4.81 0.29 -1.86
CA VAL A 116 -3.92 1.32 -2.38
C VAL A 116 -4.18 1.38 -3.87
N ALA A 117 -4.61 2.55 -4.35
CA ALA A 117 -4.84 2.79 -5.76
C ALA A 117 -3.52 2.79 -6.53
N GLN A 118 -3.08 1.62 -7.00
CA GLN A 118 -1.88 1.54 -7.83
C GLN A 118 -2.31 1.45 -9.29
N ASN A 119 -1.96 2.46 -10.07
CA ASN A 119 -2.10 2.37 -11.52
C ASN A 119 -1.07 1.36 -12.05
N GLU A 120 -1.52 0.26 -12.66
CA GLU A 120 -0.65 -0.80 -13.14
C GLU A 120 0.41 -0.30 -14.12
N LEU A 121 0.06 0.64 -15.00
CA LEU A 121 1.00 1.26 -15.92
C LEU A 121 2.08 2.04 -15.16
N GLN A 122 1.70 2.76 -14.11
CA GLN A 122 2.68 3.49 -13.28
C GLN A 122 3.59 2.52 -12.52
N LEU A 123 3.07 1.37 -12.04
CA LEU A 123 3.89 0.34 -11.42
C LEU A 123 4.87 -0.31 -12.42
N LEU A 124 4.43 -0.50 -13.67
CA LEU A 124 5.29 -0.98 -14.75
C LEU A 124 6.39 0.03 -15.05
N VAL A 125 6.04 1.32 -15.19
CA VAL A 125 7.03 2.40 -15.39
C VAL A 125 8.02 2.44 -14.22
N LYS A 126 7.54 2.34 -12.97
CA LYS A 126 8.41 2.24 -11.80
C LYS A 126 9.33 1.03 -11.88
N ARG A 127 8.81 -0.12 -12.28
CA ARG A 127 9.62 -1.33 -12.41
C ARG A 127 10.73 -1.16 -13.44
N MET A 128 10.44 -0.54 -14.58
CA MET A 128 11.43 -0.25 -15.61
C MET A 128 12.47 0.75 -15.12
N PHE A 129 12.02 1.81 -14.43
CA PHE A 129 12.92 2.79 -13.81
C PHE A 129 13.88 2.11 -12.82
N ASP A 130 13.37 1.30 -11.89
CA ASP A 130 14.19 0.59 -10.91
C ASP A 130 15.25 -0.31 -11.60
N LEU A 131 14.85 -1.00 -12.67
CA LEU A 131 15.74 -1.88 -13.43
C LEU A 131 16.82 -1.08 -14.16
N VAL A 132 16.45 -0.02 -14.88
CA VAL A 132 17.37 0.82 -15.66
C VAL A 132 18.39 1.48 -14.74
N VAL A 133 17.95 2.10 -13.65
CA VAL A 133 18.84 2.76 -12.69
C VAL A 133 19.76 1.75 -12.02
N THR A 134 19.23 0.58 -11.61
CA THR A 134 20.05 -0.48 -11.01
C THR A 134 21.11 -0.97 -11.99
N LEU A 135 20.74 -1.33 -13.22
CA LEU A 135 21.67 -1.82 -14.24
C LEU A 135 22.70 -0.76 -14.64
N ALA A 136 22.30 0.51 -14.77
CA ALA A 136 23.21 1.61 -15.08
C ALA A 136 24.25 1.84 -13.97
N SER A 137 23.90 1.57 -12.70
CA SER A 137 24.84 1.67 -11.57
C SER A 137 25.82 0.48 -11.45
N MET A 138 25.51 -0.68 -12.04
CA MET A 138 26.30 -1.91 -11.86
C MET A 138 27.78 -1.80 -12.27
N PRO A 139 28.17 -1.09 -13.35
CA PRO A 139 29.58 -0.93 -13.70
C PRO A 139 30.44 -0.31 -12.58
N VAL A 140 29.84 0.55 -11.75
CA VAL A 140 30.51 1.18 -10.60
C VAL A 140 30.36 0.33 -9.34
N VAL A 141 29.17 -0.23 -9.11
CA VAL A 141 28.87 -0.98 -7.88
C VAL A 141 29.57 -2.35 -7.86
N LEU A 142 29.70 -3.04 -8.99
CA LEU A 142 30.32 -4.37 -9.05
C LEU A 142 31.79 -4.38 -8.59
N PRO A 143 32.68 -3.47 -9.05
CA PRO A 143 34.04 -3.37 -8.51
C PRO A 143 34.06 -3.14 -6.99
N ILE A 144 33.19 -2.27 -6.47
CA ILE A 144 33.07 -2.00 -5.03
C ILE A 144 32.64 -3.27 -4.28
N MET A 145 31.67 -4.01 -4.82
CA MET A 145 31.20 -5.26 -4.25
C MET A 145 32.29 -6.34 -4.20
N ILE A 146 33.16 -6.40 -5.22
CA ILE A 146 34.30 -7.33 -5.23
C ILE A 146 35.29 -6.99 -4.11
N LEU A 147 35.65 -5.71 -3.98
CA LEU A 147 36.56 -5.24 -2.94
C LEU A 147 36.00 -5.47 -1.53
N VAL A 148 34.72 -5.14 -1.32
CA VAL A 148 34.01 -5.41 -0.06
C VAL A 148 33.96 -6.91 0.22
N GLY A 149 33.66 -7.72 -0.79
CA GLY A 149 33.60 -9.18 -0.65
C GLY A 149 34.93 -9.77 -0.21
N LEU A 150 36.04 -9.29 -0.78
CA LEU A 150 37.39 -9.68 -0.37
C LEU A 150 37.68 -9.24 1.07
N ALA A 151 37.34 -8.01 1.45
CA ALA A 151 37.52 -7.51 2.82
C ALA A 151 36.73 -8.36 3.85
N VAL A 152 35.49 -8.72 3.55
CA VAL A 152 34.66 -9.59 4.41
C VAL A 152 35.26 -10.99 4.54
N LYS A 153 35.84 -11.52 3.45
CA LYS A 153 36.46 -12.85 3.44
C LYS A 153 37.75 -12.90 4.26
N LEU A 154 38.51 -11.81 4.27
CA LEU A 154 39.76 -11.67 5.03
C LEU A 154 39.52 -11.37 6.51
N ASP A 155 38.40 -10.72 6.86
CA ASP A 155 38.09 -10.30 8.23
C ASP A 155 37.58 -11.45 9.13
N SER A 156 36.82 -12.40 8.59
CA SER A 156 36.27 -13.52 9.38
C SER A 156 36.00 -14.79 8.56
N PRO A 157 36.06 -16.00 9.16
CA PRO A 157 35.79 -17.25 8.46
C PRO A 157 34.32 -17.39 8.05
N GLY A 158 34.05 -18.00 6.89
CA GLY A 158 32.70 -18.33 6.38
C GLY A 158 32.33 -17.63 5.05
N PRO A 159 31.03 -17.55 4.70
CA PRO A 159 30.56 -16.99 3.43
C PRO A 159 30.58 -15.46 3.41
N VAL A 160 30.79 -14.89 2.22
CA VAL A 160 30.79 -13.43 2.00
C VAL A 160 29.40 -12.83 2.12
N PHE A 161 28.40 -13.54 1.59
CA PHE A 161 27.01 -13.12 1.64
C PHE A 161 26.28 -13.75 2.82
N PHE A 162 25.40 -12.95 3.42
CA PHE A 162 24.41 -13.36 4.39
C PHE A 162 23.03 -13.22 3.76
N THR A 163 22.16 -14.20 3.98
CA THR A 163 20.79 -14.21 3.45
C THR A 163 19.80 -14.38 4.59
N GLN A 164 18.77 -13.55 4.60
CA GLN A 164 17.72 -13.60 5.62
C GLN A 164 16.34 -13.51 4.95
N GLU A 165 15.40 -14.32 5.43
CA GLU A 165 14.01 -14.22 5.00
C GLU A 165 13.37 -12.91 5.49
N ARG A 166 12.74 -12.21 4.54
CA ARG A 166 12.05 -10.95 4.78
C ARG A 166 10.65 -11.00 4.15
N VAL A 167 9.74 -10.23 4.74
CA VAL A 167 8.36 -10.11 4.26
C VAL A 167 8.28 -9.03 3.18
N GLY A 168 7.85 -9.41 1.97
CA GLY A 168 7.71 -8.52 0.81
C GLY A 168 6.26 -8.15 0.47
N LYS A 169 6.03 -7.75 -0.78
CA LYS A 169 4.69 -7.39 -1.29
C LYS A 169 3.71 -8.56 -1.12
N ASN A 170 2.51 -8.27 -0.67
CA ASN A 170 1.44 -9.21 -0.33
C ASN A 170 1.90 -10.31 0.63
N LYS A 171 2.83 -9.97 1.54
CA LYS A 171 3.43 -10.86 2.54
C LYS A 171 4.23 -12.04 1.95
N ARG A 172 4.57 -12.01 0.65
CA ARG A 172 5.42 -13.03 0.04
C ARG A 172 6.81 -12.98 0.65
N LEU A 173 7.32 -14.12 1.05
CA LEU A 173 8.67 -14.23 1.62
C LEU A 173 9.71 -14.17 0.50
N PHE A 174 10.85 -13.56 0.80
CA PHE A 174 12.00 -13.59 -0.09
C PHE A 174 13.30 -13.55 0.71
N ASN A 175 14.35 -14.15 0.14
CA ASN A 175 15.69 -14.10 0.69
C ASN A 175 16.35 -12.77 0.34
N MET A 176 16.48 -11.89 1.34
CA MET A 176 17.22 -10.64 1.22
C MET A 176 18.72 -10.91 1.36
N ILE A 177 19.50 -10.46 0.39
CA ILE A 177 20.95 -10.70 0.32
C ILE A 177 21.70 -9.48 0.85
N LYS A 178 22.67 -9.69 1.73
CA LYS A 178 23.58 -8.66 2.27
C LYS A 178 25.00 -9.17 2.29
N PHE A 179 25.97 -8.27 2.41
CA PHE A 179 27.29 -8.70 2.88
C PHE A 179 27.21 -9.07 4.34
N ARG A 180 27.95 -10.11 4.72
CA ARG A 180 28.08 -10.48 6.11
C ARG A 180 28.87 -9.42 6.86
N SER A 181 28.23 -8.78 7.83
CA SER A 181 28.83 -7.79 8.74
C SER A 181 28.93 -8.28 10.19
N MET A 182 28.43 -9.49 10.47
CA MET A 182 28.47 -10.12 11.79
C MET A 182 29.19 -11.49 11.74
N GLY A 183 29.66 -11.95 12.90
CA GLY A 183 30.26 -13.28 13.06
C GLY A 183 29.31 -14.43 12.67
N LEU A 184 29.87 -15.59 12.31
CA LEU A 184 29.07 -16.77 11.97
C LEU A 184 28.19 -17.19 13.16
N GLY A 185 26.91 -17.50 12.90
CA GLY A 185 25.94 -17.87 13.96
C GLY A 185 25.42 -16.71 14.81
N SER A 186 25.64 -15.45 14.39
CA SER A 186 25.17 -14.26 15.15
C SER A 186 23.65 -14.14 15.26
N GLU A 187 22.91 -14.73 14.33
CA GLU A 187 21.45 -14.67 14.28
C GLU A 187 20.80 -15.52 15.37
N GLU A 188 21.38 -16.68 15.69
CA GLU A 188 20.93 -17.56 16.78
C GLU A 188 21.04 -16.87 18.14
N LYS A 189 22.06 -16.02 18.30
CA LYS A 189 22.31 -15.22 19.50
C LYS A 189 21.35 -14.04 19.68
N ILE A 190 20.49 -13.70 18.71
CA ILE A 190 19.52 -12.60 18.86
C ILE A 190 18.63 -12.84 20.08
N ARG A 191 18.12 -14.08 20.26
CA ARG A 191 17.21 -14.40 21.37
C ARG A 191 17.87 -14.23 22.74
N GLU A 192 19.16 -14.51 22.83
CA GLU A 192 19.94 -14.37 24.08
C GLU A 192 20.31 -12.91 24.38
N MET A 193 20.13 -12.01 23.41
CA MET A 193 20.50 -10.59 23.50
C MET A 193 19.27 -9.68 23.47
N GLU A 194 18.07 -10.24 23.65
CA GLU A 194 16.82 -9.47 23.65
C GLU A 194 16.79 -8.42 24.78
N ASP A 195 17.36 -8.76 25.94
CA ASP A 195 17.47 -7.86 27.08
C ASP A 195 18.39 -6.65 26.81
N LEU A 196 19.22 -6.71 25.77
CA LEU A 196 20.12 -5.64 25.34
C LEU A 196 19.51 -4.75 24.25
N ASN A 197 18.27 -5.02 23.83
CA ASN A 197 17.63 -4.28 22.75
C ASN A 197 17.31 -2.82 23.17
N GLU A 198 17.89 -1.87 22.45
CA GLU A 198 17.72 -0.43 22.67
C GLU A 198 16.63 0.17 21.75
N ALA A 199 16.01 -0.62 20.87
CA ALA A 199 14.96 -0.15 19.97
C ALA A 199 13.56 -0.27 20.58
N ASP A 200 12.74 0.75 20.35
CA ASP A 200 11.31 0.68 20.64
C ASP A 200 10.55 -0.11 19.57
N GLY A 201 9.57 -0.90 20.01
CA GLY A 201 8.66 -1.64 19.12
C GLY A 201 9.30 -2.88 18.46
N PRO A 202 8.72 -3.38 17.35
CA PRO A 202 9.17 -4.60 16.69
C PRO A 202 10.40 -4.33 15.82
N ASN A 203 11.51 -4.01 16.47
CA ASN A 203 12.81 -3.83 15.87
C ASN A 203 13.89 -4.24 16.87
N PHE A 204 15.08 -4.58 16.38
CA PHE A 204 16.22 -4.96 17.21
C PHE A 204 17.41 -4.07 16.90
N LYS A 205 17.94 -3.37 17.90
CA LYS A 205 19.10 -2.48 17.77
C LYS A 205 19.96 -2.53 19.04
N ILE A 206 21.26 -2.62 18.86
CA ILE A 206 22.28 -2.47 19.91
C ILE A 206 23.35 -1.55 19.35
N THR A 207 23.69 -0.46 20.05
CA THR A 207 24.65 0.54 19.56
C THR A 207 26.07 -0.01 19.46
N ASN A 208 26.51 -0.85 20.39
CA ASN A 208 27.80 -1.54 20.37
C ASN A 208 27.60 -3.05 20.29
N ASP A 209 27.00 -3.51 19.20
CA ASP A 209 26.69 -4.94 19.02
C ASP A 209 27.98 -5.78 18.94
N PRO A 210 28.28 -6.64 19.93
CA PRO A 210 29.51 -7.45 19.97
C PRO A 210 29.59 -8.49 18.85
N ARG A 211 28.50 -8.71 18.10
CA ARG A 211 28.47 -9.65 16.98
C ARG A 211 29.06 -9.06 15.71
N ILE A 212 29.19 -7.73 15.62
CA ILE A 212 29.68 -7.03 14.42
C ILE A 212 31.19 -7.26 14.28
N THR A 213 31.66 -7.57 13.08
CA THR A 213 33.10 -7.73 12.79
C THR A 213 33.78 -6.38 12.55
N ARG A 214 35.12 -6.35 12.50
CA ARG A 214 35.86 -5.08 12.33
C ARG A 214 35.53 -4.42 10.99
N VAL A 215 35.53 -5.19 9.90
CA VAL A 215 35.08 -4.70 8.59
C VAL A 215 33.58 -4.43 8.61
N GLY A 216 32.79 -5.28 9.28
CA GLY A 216 31.34 -5.12 9.42
C GLY A 216 30.91 -3.76 9.98
N HIS A 217 31.67 -3.19 10.91
CA HIS A 217 31.40 -1.85 11.45
C HIS A 217 31.47 -0.78 10.37
N PHE A 218 32.50 -0.81 9.51
CA PHE A 218 32.62 0.12 8.37
C PHE A 218 31.54 -0.10 7.33
N LEU A 219 31.20 -1.37 7.04
CA LEU A 219 30.16 -1.68 6.06
C LEU A 219 28.80 -1.13 6.47
N ARG A 220 28.40 -1.32 7.74
CA ARG A 220 27.12 -0.82 8.26
C ARG A 220 27.08 0.70 8.32
N LYS A 221 28.18 1.33 8.76
CA LYS A 221 28.31 2.79 8.82
C LYS A 221 28.08 3.45 7.46
N LEU A 222 28.69 2.90 6.42
CA LEU A 222 28.57 3.37 5.04
C LEU A 222 27.43 2.69 4.26
N SER A 223 26.62 1.85 4.91
CA SER A 223 25.55 1.06 4.30
C SER A 223 26.00 0.21 3.09
N LEU A 224 27.30 -0.12 3.03
CA LEU A 224 27.89 -0.94 1.97
C LEU A 224 27.46 -2.41 2.09
N ASP A 225 27.06 -2.85 3.28
CA ASP A 225 26.53 -4.20 3.49
C ASP A 225 25.22 -4.46 2.73
N GLU A 226 24.53 -3.38 2.34
CA GLU A 226 23.26 -3.45 1.65
C GLU A 226 23.36 -3.50 0.11
N LEU A 227 24.55 -3.28 -0.48
CA LEU A 227 24.74 -3.30 -1.94
C LEU A 227 24.24 -4.59 -2.63
N PRO A 228 24.39 -5.81 -2.05
CA PRO A 228 23.87 -7.03 -2.68
C PRO A 228 22.35 -7.05 -2.84
N GLN A 229 21.60 -6.21 -2.13
CA GLN A 229 20.14 -6.07 -2.31
C GLN A 229 19.77 -5.53 -3.69
N LEU A 230 20.70 -4.93 -4.45
CA LEU A 230 20.45 -4.59 -5.86
C LEU A 230 20.12 -5.83 -6.70
N PHE A 231 20.63 -7.01 -6.36
CA PHE A 231 20.20 -8.26 -6.98
C PHE A 231 18.74 -8.61 -6.64
N ASN A 232 18.26 -8.28 -5.44
CA ASN A 232 16.85 -8.41 -5.07
C ASN A 232 15.96 -7.44 -5.85
N VAL A 233 16.47 -6.23 -6.16
CA VAL A 233 15.82 -5.29 -7.07
C VAL A 233 15.74 -5.89 -8.47
N ILE A 234 16.84 -6.39 -9.04
CA ILE A 234 16.82 -7.02 -10.37
C ILE A 234 15.84 -8.21 -10.42
N ARG A 235 15.82 -9.08 -9.40
CA ARG A 235 14.89 -10.21 -9.31
C ARG A 235 13.42 -9.80 -9.08
N GLY A 236 13.18 -8.53 -8.75
CA GLY A 236 11.84 -7.99 -8.58
C GLY A 236 11.21 -8.25 -7.21
N HIS A 237 11.97 -8.79 -6.26
CA HIS A 237 11.56 -8.94 -4.86
C HIS A 237 11.49 -7.59 -4.14
N MET A 238 12.39 -6.67 -4.51
CA MET A 238 12.49 -5.32 -3.96
C MET A 238 12.36 -4.26 -5.07
N SER A 239 12.17 -3.01 -4.63
CA SER A 239 12.26 -1.77 -5.40
C SER A 239 13.46 -0.97 -4.90
N LEU A 240 13.94 0.01 -5.68
CA LEU A 240 14.95 0.95 -5.17
C LEU A 240 14.39 1.78 -4.01
N VAL A 241 13.14 2.22 -4.12
CA VAL A 241 12.43 3.02 -3.11
C VAL A 241 11.17 2.30 -2.64
N GLY A 242 10.94 2.27 -1.33
CA GLY A 242 9.78 1.65 -0.72
C GLY A 242 9.97 1.39 0.77
N PRO A 243 8.94 0.93 1.50
CA PRO A 243 9.06 0.58 2.92
C PRO A 243 10.17 -0.42 3.20
N ARG A 244 10.86 -0.30 4.33
CA ARG A 244 11.98 -1.20 4.67
C ARG A 244 11.51 -2.65 4.84
N PRO A 245 12.15 -3.66 4.22
CA PRO A 245 11.79 -5.06 4.42
C PRO A 245 12.02 -5.48 5.89
N MET A 246 10.98 -6.02 6.55
CA MET A 246 11.05 -6.46 7.95
C MET A 246 11.25 -7.98 8.06
N SER A 247 11.86 -8.40 9.17
CA SER A 247 12.11 -9.80 9.47
C SER A 247 10.81 -10.49 9.89
N LEU A 248 10.74 -11.81 9.74
CA LEU A 248 9.60 -12.61 10.19
C LEU A 248 9.32 -12.40 11.70
N ARG A 249 10.40 -12.34 12.49
CA ARG A 249 10.36 -12.05 13.92
C ARG A 249 9.64 -10.74 14.22
N ASP A 250 10.05 -9.66 13.56
CA ASP A 250 9.49 -8.33 13.81
C ASP A 250 8.03 -8.25 13.37
N VAL A 251 7.68 -8.88 12.24
CA VAL A 251 6.30 -8.90 11.73
C VAL A 251 5.37 -9.71 12.63
N ALA A 252 5.88 -10.70 13.36
CA ALA A 252 5.09 -11.47 14.32
C ALA A 252 4.64 -10.63 15.53
N LEU A 253 5.35 -9.55 15.84
CA LEU A 253 5.07 -8.62 16.93
C LEU A 253 4.09 -7.49 16.53
N PHE A 254 3.45 -7.61 15.36
CA PHE A 254 2.52 -6.59 14.86
C PHE A 254 1.13 -6.73 15.48
N ASP A 255 0.77 -5.80 16.37
CA ASP A 255 -0.55 -5.76 17.02
C ASP A 255 -1.64 -5.11 16.16
N LYS A 256 -1.27 -4.22 15.22
CA LYS A 256 -2.24 -3.37 14.50
C LYS A 256 -2.33 -3.71 13.01
N GLY A 257 -3.56 -3.74 12.48
CA GLY A 257 -3.80 -3.93 11.04
C GLY A 257 -3.12 -2.88 10.15
N ILE A 258 -2.98 -1.65 10.65
CA ILE A 258 -2.34 -0.54 9.91
C ILE A 258 -0.85 -0.81 9.63
N GLN A 259 -0.16 -1.53 10.52
CA GLN A 259 1.22 -1.98 10.32
C GLN A 259 1.34 -2.92 9.11
N ARG A 260 0.27 -3.65 8.78
CA ARG A 260 0.25 -4.61 7.66
C ARG A 260 -0.03 -3.94 6.31
N LYS A 261 -0.55 -2.71 6.29
CA LYS A 261 -0.79 -1.94 5.04
C LYS A 261 0.51 -1.74 4.26
N ARG A 262 1.67 -1.70 4.94
CA ARG A 262 3.00 -1.60 4.31
C ARG A 262 3.34 -2.72 3.34
N PHE A 263 2.73 -3.89 3.50
CA PHE A 263 2.94 -5.03 2.60
C PHE A 263 2.15 -4.92 1.29
N SER A 264 1.35 -3.86 1.08
CA SER A 264 0.65 -3.63 -0.19
C SER A 264 1.60 -3.22 -1.32
N VAL A 265 2.80 -2.75 -1.00
CA VAL A 265 3.82 -2.28 -1.96
C VAL A 265 5.10 -3.10 -1.85
N LYS A 266 5.98 -3.03 -2.88
CA LYS A 266 7.28 -3.69 -2.79
C LYS A 266 8.16 -2.98 -1.75
N PRO A 267 8.90 -3.74 -0.93
CA PRO A 267 9.87 -3.14 -0.03
C PRO A 267 11.01 -2.46 -0.80
N GLY A 268 11.58 -1.43 -0.21
CA GLY A 268 12.64 -0.61 -0.80
C GLY A 268 14.04 -0.90 -0.26
N LEU A 269 15.05 -0.62 -1.08
CA LEU A 269 16.43 -0.45 -0.63
C LEU A 269 16.57 0.81 0.24
N THR A 270 15.94 1.90 -0.20
CA THR A 270 15.79 3.15 0.55
C THR A 270 14.32 3.50 0.80
N CYS A 271 14.03 4.30 1.83
CA CYS A 271 12.70 4.77 2.20
C CYS A 271 12.73 6.20 2.75
N ILE A 272 11.54 6.77 3.06
CA ILE A 272 11.42 8.13 3.62
C ILE A 272 12.13 8.23 4.97
N TRP A 273 11.88 7.30 5.91
CA TRP A 273 12.49 7.43 7.24
C TRP A 273 14.02 7.25 7.22
N GLN A 274 14.57 6.49 6.26
CA GLN A 274 16.02 6.36 6.05
C GLN A 274 16.69 7.70 5.66
N ILE A 275 15.95 8.64 5.07
CA ILE A 275 16.44 9.99 4.75
C ILE A 275 16.02 11.06 5.77
N SER A 276 15.02 10.77 6.61
CA SER A 276 14.49 11.72 7.60
C SER A 276 15.10 11.62 9.00
N GLY A 277 15.80 10.53 9.33
CA GLY A 277 16.43 10.37 10.64
C GLY A 277 17.05 8.99 10.94
N ARG A 278 16.80 7.99 10.09
CA ARG A 278 17.26 6.59 10.26
C ARG A 278 16.89 6.02 11.62
N SER A 279 17.89 5.64 12.40
CA SER A 279 17.79 4.86 13.63
C SER A 279 17.45 5.70 14.87
N ASN A 280 17.24 7.00 14.70
CA ASN A 280 16.87 7.95 15.77
C ASN A 280 15.36 8.20 15.85
N LEU A 281 14.57 7.62 14.95
CA LEU A 281 13.11 7.78 14.93
C LEU A 281 12.46 6.62 15.69
N SER A 282 11.36 6.90 16.39
CA SER A 282 10.52 5.86 17.00
C SER A 282 9.86 4.98 15.94
N PHE A 283 9.49 3.76 16.31
CA PHE A 283 8.81 2.83 15.42
C PHE A 283 7.47 3.37 14.90
N GLU A 284 6.73 4.10 15.73
CA GLU A 284 5.48 4.75 15.31
C GLU A 284 5.75 5.76 14.18
N LYS A 285 6.80 6.57 14.31
CA LYS A 285 7.18 7.53 13.27
C LYS A 285 7.65 6.84 11.99
N TRP A 286 8.32 5.70 12.09
CA TRP A 286 8.64 4.88 10.91
C TRP A 286 7.39 4.43 10.17
N LEU A 287 6.38 3.98 10.91
CA LEU A 287 5.13 3.52 10.31
C LEU A 287 4.37 4.66 9.63
N GLU A 288 4.30 5.84 10.26
CA GLU A 288 3.71 7.03 9.65
C GLU A 288 4.38 7.36 8.31
N LEU A 289 5.72 7.36 8.26
CA LEU A 289 6.47 7.67 7.05
C LEU A 289 6.34 6.59 5.97
N ASP A 290 6.20 5.32 6.37
CA ASP A 290 5.88 4.23 5.44
C ASP A 290 4.47 4.41 4.84
N LEU A 291 3.48 4.83 5.64
CA LEU A 291 2.12 5.10 5.17
C LEU A 291 2.07 6.35 4.27
N GLU A 292 2.77 7.41 4.65
CA GLU A 292 2.91 8.63 3.84
C GLU A 292 3.46 8.30 2.45
N TYR A 293 4.47 7.44 2.38
CA TYR A 293 5.01 6.96 1.10
C TYR A 293 3.96 6.22 0.28
N ILE A 294 3.21 5.32 0.89
CA ILE A 294 2.22 4.47 0.20
C ILE A 294 1.05 5.31 -0.34
N GLU A 295 0.62 6.31 0.42
CA GLU A 295 -0.54 7.15 0.08
C GLU A 295 -0.19 8.23 -0.94
N ASN A 296 1.02 8.77 -0.89
CA ASN A 296 1.47 9.86 -1.77
C ASN A 296 2.49 9.38 -2.81
N TRP A 297 2.50 8.08 -3.11
CA TRP A 297 3.49 7.50 -4.01
C TRP A 297 3.45 8.18 -5.39
N SER A 298 4.63 8.59 -5.86
CA SER A 298 4.85 9.07 -7.22
C SER A 298 6.30 8.82 -7.63
N LEU A 299 6.57 8.76 -8.93
CA LEU A 299 7.95 8.67 -9.44
C LEU A 299 8.80 9.90 -9.04
N GLY A 300 8.17 11.07 -8.93
CA GLY A 300 8.84 12.28 -8.44
C GLY A 300 9.28 12.15 -6.97
N LEU A 301 8.43 11.55 -6.13
CA LEU A 301 8.78 11.24 -4.74
C LEU A 301 9.93 10.23 -4.67
N ASP A 302 9.91 9.17 -5.48
CA ASP A 302 11.01 8.20 -5.55
C ASP A 302 12.34 8.88 -5.93
N MET A 303 12.33 9.73 -6.96
CA MET A 303 13.54 10.47 -7.37
C MET A 303 14.07 11.36 -6.25
N LYS A 304 13.16 12.09 -5.57
CA LYS A 304 13.52 12.92 -4.41
C LYS A 304 14.15 12.10 -3.29
N ILE A 305 13.62 10.90 -3.02
CA ILE A 305 14.18 10.02 -1.99
C ILE A 305 15.57 9.54 -2.42
N LEU A 306 15.74 9.05 -3.65
CA LEU A 306 17.04 8.57 -4.16
C LEU A 306 18.13 9.62 -4.08
N VAL A 307 17.84 10.86 -4.51
CA VAL A 307 18.80 11.98 -4.43
C VAL A 307 19.17 12.29 -2.98
N LYS A 308 18.19 12.27 -2.07
CA LYS A 308 18.42 12.50 -0.63
C LYS A 308 19.17 11.36 0.06
N THR A 309 19.11 10.14 -0.48
CA THR A 309 19.83 8.99 0.07
C THR A 309 21.34 9.13 -0.08
N ILE A 310 21.83 9.71 -1.18
CA ILE A 310 23.27 9.86 -1.48
C ILE A 310 24.04 10.56 -0.33
N PRO A 311 23.70 11.79 0.09
CA PRO A 311 24.42 12.46 1.17
C PRO A 311 24.24 11.76 2.52
N VAL A 312 23.11 11.12 2.76
CA VAL A 312 22.84 10.41 4.03
C VAL A 312 23.75 9.18 4.18
N VAL A 313 24.00 8.46 3.08
CA VAL A 313 24.96 7.34 3.05
C VAL A 313 26.40 7.83 3.16
N LEU A 314 26.79 8.83 2.37
CA LEU A 314 28.18 9.33 2.35
C LEU A 314 28.60 10.00 3.66
N LEU A 315 27.68 10.74 4.30
CA LEU A 315 27.94 11.43 5.57
C LEU A 315 27.69 10.55 6.81
N SER A 316 27.29 9.29 6.62
CA SER A 316 26.96 8.34 7.71
C SER A 316 25.93 8.89 8.74
N LYS A 317 25.04 9.81 8.32
CA LYS A 317 24.10 10.47 9.24
C LYS A 317 23.09 9.47 9.82
N GLY A 318 23.14 9.24 11.13
CA GLY A 318 22.24 8.33 11.85
C GLY A 318 22.54 6.84 11.66
N ALA A 319 23.74 6.49 11.19
CA ALA A 319 24.22 5.10 11.14
C ALA A 319 24.65 4.62 12.54
N VAL A 320 24.36 3.35 12.83
CA VAL A 320 24.70 2.64 14.08
C VAL A 320 25.33 1.30 13.75
#